data_AF-A0A967WCM4-F1
#
_entry.id   AF-A0A967WCM4-F1
#
_cell.length_a   1.000
_cell.length_b   1.000
_cell.length_c   1.000
_cell.angle_alpha   90.00
_cell.angle_beta   90.00
_cell.angle_gamma   90.00
#
_symmetry.space_group_name_H-M   'P 1'
#
loop_
_entity.id
_entity.type
_entity.pdbx_description
1 polymer ?
#
loop_
_entity_poly.entity_id
_entity_poly.type
_entity_poly.pdbx_seq_one_letter_code
_entity_poly.pdbx_strand_id
1 'polypeptide(L)'
;RAILAGERNPEVLAAMRDPKCRRSAEEIASALTGNWRREHLFTLQQAVELYETYSRQVAALDVEMEAMYAQLPPFSLEEGSTTPPDPNKRG
;
A
#
# COMPACT_ATOMS: atom_id res chain seq x y z
N ARG A 1 2.40 -7.88 14.50
CA ARG A 1 3.10 -9.17 14.74
C ARG A 1 3.08 -9.62 16.21
N ALA A 2 3.08 -8.71 17.19
CA ALA A 2 3.14 -9.05 18.62
C ALA A 2 2.13 -10.12 19.07
N ILE A 3 0.90 -10.08 18.56
CA ILE A 3 -0.13 -11.11 18.82
C ILE A 3 0.36 -12.53 18.48
N LEU A 4 1.02 -12.71 17.34
CA LEU A 4 1.55 -14.03 16.93
C LEU A 4 2.79 -14.42 17.73
N ALA A 5 3.52 -13.44 18.26
CA ALA A 5 4.66 -13.65 19.16
C ALA A 5 4.24 -13.97 20.62
N GLY A 6 2.94 -14.03 20.89
CA GLY A 6 2.40 -14.36 22.21
C GLY A 6 2.05 -13.17 23.10
N GLU A 7 2.12 -11.93 22.57
CA GLU A 7 1.63 -10.76 23.30
C GLU A 7 0.11 -10.80 23.43
N ARG A 8 -0.38 -10.49 24.63
CA ARG A 8 -1.79 -10.56 25.00
C ARG A 8 -2.25 -9.34 25.78
N ASN A 9 -1.34 -8.45 26.19
CA ASN A 9 -1.68 -7.23 26.88
C ASN A 9 -2.40 -6.26 25.92
N PRO A 10 -3.70 -5.96 26.16
CA PRO A 10 -4.48 -5.11 25.27
C PRO A 10 -3.93 -3.71 25.13
N GLU A 11 -3.35 -3.15 26.20
CA GLU A 11 -2.76 -1.81 26.20
C GLU A 11 -1.50 -1.73 25.33
N VAL A 12 -0.63 -2.75 25.44
CA VAL A 12 0.57 -2.86 24.62
C VAL A 12 0.20 -2.99 23.15
N LEU A 13 -0.81 -3.81 22.84
CA LEU A 13 -1.28 -4.02 21.48
C LEU A 13 -2.01 -2.79 20.91
N ALA A 14 -2.79 -2.08 21.72
CA ALA A 14 -3.45 -0.85 21.32
C ALA A 14 -2.46 0.29 21.07
N ALA A 15 -1.35 0.34 21.79
CA ALA A 15 -0.25 1.27 21.52
C ALA A 15 0.43 1.00 20.17
N MET A 16 0.36 -0.22 19.64
CA MET A 16 0.88 -0.58 18.30
C MET A 16 -0.09 -0.25 17.16
N ARG A 17 -1.19 0.48 17.43
CA ARG A 17 -2.16 0.91 16.42
C ARG A 17 -1.49 1.78 15.34
N ASP A 18 -1.88 1.54 14.09
CA ASP A 18 -1.53 2.46 13.00
C ASP A 18 -2.10 3.87 13.26
N PRO A 19 -1.31 4.95 13.13
CA PRO A 19 -1.78 6.33 13.33
C PRO A 19 -3.00 6.72 12.48
N LYS A 20 -3.20 6.07 11.32
CA LYS A 20 -4.33 6.28 10.41
C LYS A 20 -5.61 5.57 10.86
N CYS A 21 -5.54 4.71 11.88
CA CYS A 21 -6.71 4.04 12.42
C CYS A 21 -7.61 5.04 13.14
N ARG A 22 -8.87 5.12 12.72
CA ARG A 22 -9.87 6.07 13.27
C ARG A 22 -10.31 5.75 14.70
N ARG A 23 -10.06 4.54 15.18
CA ARG A 23 -10.50 4.07 16.50
C ARG A 23 -9.51 4.48 17.59
N SER A 24 -10.00 4.87 18.75
CA SER A 24 -9.14 5.24 19.89
C SER A 24 -8.34 4.03 20.39
N ALA A 25 -7.26 4.28 21.12
CA ALA A 25 -6.48 3.19 21.73
C ALA A 25 -7.35 2.40 22.73
N GLU A 26 -8.19 3.09 23.50
CA GLU A 26 -9.13 2.48 24.45
C GLU A 26 -10.18 1.58 23.77
N GLU A 27 -10.75 2.02 22.63
CA GLU A 27 -11.67 1.19 21.85
C GLU A 27 -11.00 -0.08 21.32
N ILE A 28 -9.73 0.03 20.90
CA ILE A 28 -8.96 -1.11 20.39
C ILE A 28 -8.55 -2.05 21.52
N ALA A 29 -8.09 -1.51 22.66
CA ALA A 29 -7.77 -2.30 23.85
C ALA A 29 -8.99 -3.10 24.32
N SER A 30 -10.16 -2.48 24.37
CA SER A 30 -11.43 -3.15 24.69
C SER A 30 -11.73 -4.32 23.74
N ALA A 31 -11.53 -4.15 22.43
CA ALA A 31 -11.74 -5.21 21.44
C ALA A 31 -10.71 -6.37 21.53
N LEU A 32 -9.55 -6.12 22.15
CA LEU A 32 -8.47 -7.11 22.32
C LEU A 32 -8.61 -7.95 23.60
N THR A 33 -9.71 -7.81 24.35
CA THR A 33 -10.02 -8.60 25.55
C THR A 33 -10.65 -9.97 25.27
N GLY A 34 -10.69 -10.40 24.00
CA GLY A 34 -11.34 -11.65 23.56
C GLY A 34 -10.57 -12.95 23.87
N ASN A 35 -11.18 -14.08 23.54
CA ASN A 35 -10.60 -15.40 23.72
C ASN A 35 -9.60 -15.71 22.59
N TRP A 36 -8.31 -15.82 22.93
CA TRP A 36 -7.18 -16.10 22.04
C TRP A 36 -7.11 -17.57 21.59
N ARG A 37 -8.23 -18.08 21.07
CA ARG A 37 -8.35 -19.47 20.64
C ARG A 37 -7.34 -19.78 19.53
N ARG A 38 -6.82 -21.01 19.56
CA ARG A 38 -5.77 -21.47 18.66
C ARG A 38 -6.18 -21.36 17.19
N GLU A 39 -7.45 -21.62 16.87
CA GLU A 39 -7.99 -21.55 15.51
C GLU A 39 -7.93 -20.12 14.97
N HIS A 40 -8.30 -19.13 15.80
CA HIS A 40 -8.23 -17.72 15.41
C HIS A 40 -6.79 -17.22 15.24
N LEU A 41 -5.88 -17.67 16.12
CA LEU A 41 -4.46 -17.36 16.01
C LEU A 41 -3.85 -17.95 14.74
N PHE A 42 -4.25 -19.17 14.37
CA PHE A 42 -3.81 -19.81 13.14
C PHE A 42 -4.31 -19.04 11.91
N THR A 43 -5.60 -18.69 11.85
CA THR A 43 -6.14 -17.87 10.75
C THR A 43 -5.43 -16.51 10.66
N LEU A 44 -5.16 -15.87 11.80
CA LEU A 44 -4.42 -14.62 11.83
C LEU A 44 -2.99 -14.79 11.29
N GLN A 45 -2.32 -15.89 11.64
CA GLN A 45 -0.98 -16.18 11.13
C GLN A 45 -0.98 -16.30 9.61
N GLN A 46 -1.92 -17.07 9.06
CA GLN A 46 -2.07 -17.24 7.60
C GLN A 46 -2.38 -15.90 6.91
N ALA A 47 -3.26 -15.07 7.49
CA ALA A 47 -3.57 -13.76 6.93
C ALA A 47 -2.36 -12.82 6.89
N VAL A 48 -1.55 -12.81 7.96
CA VAL A 48 -0.32 -12.00 8.03
C VAL A 48 0.71 -12.47 7.00
N GLU A 49 0.90 -13.79 6.85
CA GLU A 49 1.82 -14.36 5.86
C GLU A 49 1.42 -14.02 4.42
N LEU A 50 0.13 -14.12 4.10
CA LEU A 50 -0.40 -13.72 2.79
C LEU A 50 -0.19 -12.23 2.53
N TYR A 51 -0.49 -11.38 3.52
CA TYR A 51 -0.26 -9.94 3.41
C TYR A 51 1.21 -9.63 3.08
N GLU A 52 2.15 -10.22 3.82
CA GLU A 52 3.59 -10.02 3.59
C GLU A 52 4.03 -10.49 2.20
N THR A 53 3.48 -11.61 1.75
CA THR A 53 3.74 -12.15 0.41
C THR A 53 3.27 -11.18 -0.67
N TYR A 54 2.04 -10.67 -0.57
CA TYR A 54 1.52 -9.72 -1.54
C TYR A 54 2.27 -8.39 -1.50
N SER A 55 2.57 -7.85 -0.31
CA SER A 55 3.36 -6.62 -0.19
C SER A 55 4.72 -6.74 -0.86
N ARG A 56 5.39 -7.90 -0.74
CA ARG A 56 6.67 -8.14 -1.41
C ARG A 56 6.52 -8.18 -2.93
N GLN A 57 5.47 -8.83 -3.44
CA GLN A 57 5.20 -8.88 -4.89
C GLN A 57 4.89 -7.49 -5.45
N VAL A 58 4.07 -6.70 -4.75
CA VAL A 58 3.77 -5.32 -5.14
C VAL A 58 5.04 -4.48 -5.19
N ALA A 59 5.88 -4.54 -4.15
CA ALA A 59 7.15 -3.81 -4.15
C ALA A 59 8.09 -4.22 -5.28
N ALA A 60 8.13 -5.50 -5.64
CA ALA A 60 8.91 -5.99 -6.77
C ALA A 60 8.39 -5.45 -8.11
N LEU A 61 7.05 -5.40 -8.27
CA LEU A 61 6.41 -4.79 -9.44
C LEU A 61 6.71 -3.29 -9.54
N ASP A 62 6.63 -2.56 -8.42
CA ASP A 62 6.94 -1.13 -8.40
C ASP A 62 8.38 -0.87 -8.90
N VAL A 63 9.35 -1.66 -8.43
CA VAL A 63 10.75 -1.56 -8.87
C VAL A 63 10.90 -1.84 -10.37
N GLU A 64 10.26 -2.89 -10.87
CA GLU A 64 10.31 -3.24 -12.29
C GLU A 64 9.66 -2.15 -13.16
N MET A 65 8.52 -1.62 -12.73
CA MET A 65 7.83 -0.53 -13.41
C MET A 65 8.69 0.73 -13.47
N GLU A 66 9.31 1.14 -12.37
CA GLU A 66 10.24 2.28 -12.36
C GLU A 66 11.43 2.07 -13.31
N ALA A 67 11.97 0.86 -13.38
CA ALA A 67 13.03 0.52 -14.32
C ALA A 67 12.57 0.60 -15.79
N MET A 68 11.33 0.20 -16.09
CA MET A 68 10.74 0.36 -17.42
C MET A 68 10.48 1.84 -17.75
N TYR A 69 9.95 2.62 -16.80
CA TYR A 69 9.71 4.06 -16.99
C TYR A 69 10.98 4.84 -17.24
N ALA A 70 12.08 4.50 -16.56
CA ALA A 70 13.38 5.13 -16.78
C ALA A 70 13.93 4.92 -18.21
N GLN A 71 13.47 3.89 -18.93
CA GLN A 71 13.89 3.61 -20.30
C GLN A 71 13.02 4.31 -21.35
N LEU A 72 11.86 4.81 -20.96
CA LEU A 72 10.97 5.51 -21.89
C LEU A 72 11.56 6.89 -22.23
N PRO A 73 11.52 7.30 -23.51
CA PRO A 73 11.90 8.65 -23.87
C PRO A 73 10.97 9.66 -23.19
N PRO A 74 11.45 10.88 -22.88
CA PRO A 74 10.61 11.91 -22.31
C PRO A 74 9.40 12.14 -23.20
N PHE A 75 8.22 12.14 -22.60
CA PHE A 75 6.97 12.45 -23.28
C PHE A 75 7.05 13.87 -23.86
N SER A 76 7.24 13.98 -25.18
CA SER A 76 7.31 15.26 -25.89
C SER A 76 5.94 15.57 -26.46
N LEU A 77 5.32 16.65 -25.96
CA LEU A 77 4.14 17.28 -26.58
C LEU A 77 4.56 18.12 -27.79
N GLU A 78 5.24 17.51 -28.77
CA GLU A 78 5.68 18.17 -30.00
C GLU A 78 5.22 17.36 -31.24
N GLU A 79 4.08 16.67 -31.14
CA GLU A 79 3.37 16.15 -32.31
C GLU A 79 1.99 16.81 -32.38
N GLY A 80 1.97 18.07 -32.84
CA GLY A 80 0.73 18.82 -32.98
C GLY A 80 0.82 20.30 -33.32
N SER A 81 2.01 20.91 -33.50
CA SER A 81 2.09 22.28 -34.01
C SER A 81 1.95 22.30 -35.53
N THR A 82 0.77 21.98 -36.06
CA THR A 82 0.40 22.43 -37.40
C THR A 82 0.10 23.92 -37.31
N THR A 83 1.13 24.75 -37.45
CA THR A 83 0.91 26.18 -37.67
C THR A 83 0.00 26.35 -38.89
N PRO A 84 -1.11 27.11 -38.79
CA PRO A 84 -2.00 27.36 -39.92
C PRO A 84 -1.22 27.98 -41.09
N PRO A 85 -1.52 27.62 -42.36
CA PRO A 85 -0.81 28.16 -43.50
C PRO A 85 -1.07 29.66 -43.64
N ASP A 86 -0.01 30.39 -43.98
CA ASP A 86 0.04 31.85 -44.15
C ASP A 86 -0.91 32.30 -45.29
N PRO A 87 -1.88 33.19 -45.07
CA PRO A 87 -2.93 33.50 -46.05
C PRO A 87 -2.44 34.33 -47.26
N ASN A 88 -1.18 34.77 -47.32
CA ASN A 88 -0.74 35.77 -48.29
C ASN A 88 0.10 35.24 -49.48
N LYS A 89 -0.11 33.97 -49.89
CA LYS A 89 0.41 33.43 -51.17
C LYS A 89 -0.72 33.10 -52.14
N ARG A 90 -1.34 34.12 -52.72
CA ARG A 90 -1.94 34.04 -54.05
C ARG A 90 -1.58 35.31 -54.82
N GLY A 91 -0.76 35.12 -55.86
CA GLY A 91 -0.61 36.09 -56.94
C GLY A 91 -1.84 36.12 -57.84
#